data_AF-A0A3C1ZKX0-F1
#
_entry.id   AF-A0A3C1ZKX0-F1
#
_cell.length_a   1.000
_cell.length_b   1.000
_cell.length_c   1.000
_cell.angle_alpha   90.00
_cell.angle_beta   90.00
_cell.angle_gamma   90.00
#
_symmetry.space_group_name_H-M   'P 1'
#
loop_
_entity.id
_entity.type
_entity.pdbx_description
1 polymer ?
#
loop_
_entity_poly.entity_id
_entity_poly.type
_entity_poly.pdbx_seq_one_letter_code
_entity_poly.pdbx_strand_id
1 'polypeptide(L)'
;MVAHPYSLFVGKPKLAALMDEWKTMGVAGIEAYHPAAKLGQCRILERMGRQRGFLITAGSDFHGPKKPECGIGRSAGGLPIDDSYYGELVSFLSGSGA
;
A
#
# COMPACT_ATOMS: atom_id res chain seq x y z
N MET A 1 5.26 7.35 2.39
CA MET A 1 4.63 6.01 2.46
C MET A 1 5.66 4.95 2.13
N VAL A 2 5.45 3.68 2.48
CA VAL A 2 6.27 2.56 1.99
C VAL A 2 5.61 1.93 0.78
N ALA A 3 6.31 1.90 -0.35
CA ALA A 3 5.87 1.25 -1.58
C ALA A 3 6.13 -0.25 -1.53
N HIS A 4 5.23 -1.03 -2.13
CA HIS A 4 5.28 -2.48 -2.34
C HIS A 4 6.00 -3.26 -1.23
N PRO A 5 5.54 -3.23 0.04
CA PRO A 5 6.29 -3.80 1.18
C PRO A 5 6.60 -5.29 1.05
N TYR A 6 5.82 -6.05 0.27
CA TYR A 6 6.11 -7.46 0.00
C TYR A 6 7.37 -7.69 -0.84
N SER A 7 7.89 -6.68 -1.55
CA SER A 7 9.16 -6.76 -2.27
C SER A 7 10.38 -6.83 -1.34
N LEU A 8 10.20 -6.67 -0.03
CA LEU A 8 11.24 -6.85 0.97
C LEU A 8 11.54 -8.33 1.25
N PHE A 9 10.68 -9.25 0.79
CA PHE A 9 10.82 -10.70 0.96
C PHE A 9 10.99 -11.16 2.43
N VAL A 10 10.42 -10.40 3.38
CA VAL A 10 10.43 -10.73 4.81
C VAL A 10 9.13 -11.42 5.24
N GLY A 11 9.24 -12.28 6.26
CA GLY A 11 8.07 -12.91 6.88
C GLY A 11 7.17 -11.90 7.63
N LYS A 12 5.90 -12.26 7.84
CA LYS A 12 4.90 -11.40 8.50
C LYS A 12 5.34 -10.83 9.85
N PRO A 13 6.01 -11.59 10.76
CA PRO A 13 6.47 -11.03 12.04
C PRO A 13 7.50 -9.91 11.85
N LYS A 14 8.45 -10.09 10.91
CA LYS A 14 9.44 -9.06 10.62
C LYS A 14 8.81 -7.86 9.92
N LEU A 15 7.86 -8.09 9.01
CA LEU A 15 7.11 -7.01 8.37
C LEU A 15 6.30 -6.19 9.38
N ALA A 16 5.68 -6.85 10.36
CA ALA A 16 4.99 -6.19 11.46
C ALA A 16 5.93 -5.31 12.29
N ALA A 17 7.12 -5.81 12.65
CA ALA A 17 8.13 -5.03 13.36
C ALA A 17 8.60 -3.81 12.54
N LEU A 18 8.87 -4.00 11.23
CA LEU A 18 9.23 -2.90 10.34
C LEU A 18 8.12 -1.85 10.26
N MET A 19 6.86 -2.27 10.20
CA MET A 19 5.72 -1.35 10.22
C MET A 19 5.66 -0.55 11.52
N ASP A 20 5.93 -1.17 12.66
CA ASP A 20 5.98 -0.48 13.95
C ASP A 20 7.13 0.55 13.96
N GLU A 21 8.31 0.19 13.43
CA GLU A 21 9.43 1.11 13.23
C GLU A 21 9.07 2.26 12.26
N TRP A 22 8.38 1.99 11.15
CA TRP A 22 7.99 3.04 10.20
C TRP A 22 7.00 4.03 10.80
N LYS A 23 6.09 3.59 11.68
CA LYS A 23 5.22 4.51 12.42
C LYS A 23 6.02 5.45 13.31
N THR A 24 7.04 4.96 14.02
CA THR A 24 7.87 5.84 14.87
C THR A 24 8.69 6.83 14.06
N MET A 25 9.05 6.49 12.81
CA MET A 25 9.70 7.40 11.85
C MET A 25 8.74 8.42 11.20
N GLY A 26 7.44 8.40 11.53
CA GLY A 26 6.45 9.32 10.97
C GLY A 26 5.88 8.90 9.61
N VAL A 27 6.10 7.65 9.17
CA VAL A 27 5.47 7.15 7.95
C VAL A 27 3.96 6.99 8.15
N ALA A 28 3.18 7.68 7.32
CA ALA A 28 1.72 7.71 7.45
C ALA A 28 0.97 6.62 6.66
N GLY A 29 1.58 6.00 5.64
CA GLY A 29 0.88 5.04 4.79
C GLY A 29 1.76 3.96 4.15
N ILE A 30 1.11 2.93 3.61
CA ILE A 30 1.73 1.79 2.91
C ILE A 30 0.94 1.43 1.65
N GLU A 31 1.62 0.93 0.63
CA GLU A 31 0.98 0.34 -0.55
C GLU A 31 0.64 -1.13 -0.28
N ALA A 32 -0.65 -1.42 -0.02
CA ALA A 32 -1.09 -2.79 0.22
C ALA A 32 -1.38 -3.55 -1.08
N TYR A 33 -1.77 -2.82 -2.14
CA TYR A 33 -2.21 -3.37 -3.41
C TYR A 33 -1.24 -2.98 -4.53
N HIS A 34 -0.28 -3.88 -4.80
CA HIS A 34 0.68 -3.78 -5.89
C HIS A 34 0.42 -4.90 -6.91
N PRO A 35 0.61 -4.69 -8.24
CA PRO A 35 0.25 -5.69 -9.25
C PRO A 35 0.99 -7.02 -9.12
N ALA A 36 2.21 -7.03 -8.58
CA ALA A 36 3.00 -8.24 -8.37
C ALA A 36 2.59 -9.02 -7.10
N ALA A 37 1.71 -8.46 -6.26
CA ALA A 37 1.22 -9.11 -5.05
C ALA A 37 -0.07 -9.90 -5.31
N LYS A 38 -0.21 -11.07 -4.67
CA LYS A 38 -1.47 -11.84 -4.71
C LYS A 38 -2.54 -11.12 -3.89
N LEU A 39 -3.80 -11.13 -4.34
CA LEU A 39 -4.92 -10.49 -3.63
C LEU A 39 -5.04 -10.91 -2.16
N GLY A 40 -4.83 -12.20 -1.86
CA GLY A 40 -4.85 -12.69 -0.47
C GLY A 40 -3.74 -12.08 0.39
N GLN A 41 -2.56 -11.83 -0.17
CA GLN A 41 -1.48 -11.12 0.50
C GLN A 41 -1.84 -9.65 0.70
N CYS A 42 -2.42 -8.99 -0.31
CA CYS A 42 -2.85 -7.59 -0.24
C CYS A 42 -3.82 -7.36 0.93
N ARG A 43 -4.84 -8.22 1.07
CA ARG A 43 -5.81 -8.15 2.19
C ARG A 43 -5.16 -8.34 3.57
N ILE A 44 -4.15 -9.21 3.66
CA ILE A 44 -3.40 -9.40 4.91
C ILE A 44 -2.62 -8.13 5.23
N LEU A 45 -1.94 -7.54 4.24
CA LEU A 45 -1.14 -6.34 4.40
C LEU A 45 -1.99 -5.12 4.73
N GLU A 46 -3.13 -4.95 4.06
CA GLU A 46 -4.15 -3.97 4.38
C GLU A 46 -4.58 -4.09 5.85
N ARG A 47 -5.00 -5.30 6.28
CA ARG A 47 -5.40 -5.53 7.68
C ARG A 47 -4.28 -5.16 8.65
N MET A 48 -3.05 -5.57 8.37
CA MET A 48 -1.88 -5.25 9.22
C MET A 48 -1.62 -3.74 9.30
N GLY A 49 -1.75 -3.03 8.18
CA GLY A 49 -1.57 -1.58 8.09
C GLY A 49 -2.67 -0.82 8.82
N ARG A 50 -3.94 -1.17 8.59
CA ARG A 50 -5.11 -0.56 9.25
C ARG A 50 -5.04 -0.73 10.77
N GLN A 51 -4.64 -1.91 11.27
CA GLN A 51 -4.44 -2.16 12.70
C GLN A 51 -3.39 -1.25 13.35
N ARG A 52 -2.47 -0.69 12.57
CA ARG A 52 -1.40 0.24 13.01
C ARG A 52 -1.70 1.70 12.67
N GLY A 53 -2.90 1.98 12.15
CA GLY A 53 -3.28 3.33 11.73
C GLY A 53 -2.46 3.85 10.55
N PHE A 54 -2.10 2.99 9.60
CA PHE A 54 -1.60 3.43 8.30
C PHE A 54 -2.74 3.77 7.35
N LEU A 55 -2.54 4.79 6.54
CA LEU A 55 -3.24 4.95 5.27
C LEU A 55 -2.88 3.78 4.35
N ILE A 56 -3.88 3.26 3.65
CA ILE A 56 -3.70 2.20 2.67
C ILE A 56 -3.73 2.80 1.29
N THR A 57 -2.81 2.38 0.43
CA THR A 57 -2.78 2.79 -0.97
C THR A 57 -2.70 1.59 -1.91
N ALA A 58 -3.02 1.86 -3.17
CA ALA A 58 -2.83 0.96 -4.29
C ALA A 58 -2.05 1.68 -5.39
N GLY A 59 -1.21 0.95 -6.11
CA GLY A 59 -0.42 1.50 -7.21
C GLY A 59 -0.34 0.52 -8.37
N SER A 60 -0.03 1.06 -9.55
CA SER A 60 0.11 0.28 -10.79
C SER A 60 1.54 -0.09 -11.11
N ASP A 61 2.50 0.60 -10.50
CA ASP A 61 3.93 0.41 -10.76
C ASP A 61 4.25 0.31 -12.27
N PHE A 62 3.57 1.14 -13.08
CA PHE A 62 3.59 1.08 -14.53
C PHE A 62 4.94 1.54 -15.08
N HIS A 63 5.60 0.67 -15.86
CA HIS A 63 6.90 0.92 -16.48
C HIS A 63 6.87 0.73 -18.01
N GLY A 64 5.70 0.91 -18.62
CA GLY A 64 5.48 0.74 -20.06
C GLY A 64 4.79 -0.57 -20.43
N PRO A 65 4.40 -0.72 -21.71
CA PRO A 65 3.55 -1.83 -22.19
C PRO A 65 4.25 -3.20 -22.20
N LYS A 66 5.55 -3.26 -21.90
CA LYS A 66 6.34 -4.50 -21.87
C LYS A 66 6.05 -5.38 -20.64
N LYS A 67 5.35 -4.86 -19.62
CA LYS A 67 4.90 -5.59 -18.43
C LYS A 67 3.36 -5.61 -18.38
N PRO A 68 2.69 -6.52 -19.10
CA PRO A 68 1.23 -6.52 -19.23
C PRO A 68 0.49 -6.69 -17.90
N GLU A 69 1.13 -7.28 -16.89
CA GLU A 69 0.61 -7.42 -15.53
C GLU A 69 0.51 -6.08 -14.78
N CYS A 70 1.33 -5.09 -15.14
CA CYS A 70 1.32 -3.74 -14.59
C CYS A 70 0.65 -2.80 -15.60
N GLY A 71 -0.69 -2.75 -15.58
CA GLY A 71 -1.45 -1.78 -16.40
C GLY A 71 -1.65 -0.46 -15.67
N ILE A 72 -1.52 0.68 -16.37
CA ILE A 72 -1.77 2.00 -15.77
C ILE A 72 -3.18 2.03 -15.15
N GLY A 73 -3.27 2.54 -13.91
CA GLY A 73 -4.54 2.59 -13.16
C GLY A 73 -5.06 1.25 -12.64
N ARG A 74 -4.27 0.17 -12.71
CA ARG A 74 -4.63 -1.16 -12.19
C ARG A 74 -3.64 -1.66 -11.15
N SER A 75 -4.13 -2.32 -10.11
CA SER A 75 -3.36 -2.89 -9.01
C SER A 75 -3.43 -4.43 -9.00
N ALA A 76 -3.22 -5.04 -7.84
CA ALA A 76 -3.25 -6.49 -7.63
C ALA A 76 -4.46 -7.18 -8.29
N GLY A 77 -4.21 -8.25 -9.02
CA GLY A 77 -5.27 -9.00 -9.73
C GLY A 77 -5.95 -8.23 -10.85
N GLY A 78 -5.37 -7.11 -11.31
CA GLY A 78 -5.92 -6.28 -12.37
C GLY A 78 -7.09 -5.39 -11.93
N LEU A 79 -7.31 -5.23 -10.62
CA LEU A 79 -8.35 -4.37 -10.08
C LEU A 79 -8.08 -2.90 -10.42
N PRO A 80 -9.09 -2.10 -10.79
CA PRO A 80 -8.92 -0.66 -10.93
C PRO A 80 -8.50 -0.03 -9.60
N ILE A 81 -7.63 0.98 -9.66
CA ILE A 81 -7.26 1.79 -8.50
C ILE A 81 -8.40 2.78 -8.27
N ASP A 82 -9.04 2.70 -7.12
CA ASP A 82 -10.20 3.51 -6.75
C ASP A 82 -9.78 4.88 -6.18
N ASP A 83 -10.55 5.94 -6.47
CA ASP A 83 -10.27 7.29 -5.99
C ASP A 83 -10.37 7.42 -4.46
N SER A 84 -11.00 6.47 -3.76
CA SER A 84 -11.04 6.43 -2.30
C SER A 84 -9.66 6.47 -1.65
N TYR A 85 -8.63 5.87 -2.26
CA TYR A 85 -7.26 5.96 -1.74
C TYR A 85 -6.74 7.42 -1.73
N TYR A 86 -7.10 8.20 -2.75
CA TYR A 86 -6.82 9.63 -2.80
C TYR A 86 -7.70 10.41 -1.81
N GLY A 87 -8.98 10.09 -1.72
CA GLY A 87 -9.91 10.71 -0.77
C GLY A 87 -9.48 10.57 0.69
N GLU A 88 -8.99 9.38 1.07
CA GLU A 88 -8.43 9.12 2.40
C GLU A 88 -7.18 9.98 2.66
N LEU A 89 -6.28 10.09 1.67
CA LEU A 89 -5.09 10.94 1.77
C LEU A 89 -5.46 12.42 1.96
N VAL A 90 -6.40 12.93 1.16
CA VAL A 90 -6.88 14.31 1.26
C VAL A 90 -7.50 14.57 2.63
N SER A 91 -8.32 13.64 3.12
CA SER A 91 -8.95 13.74 4.44
C SER A 91 -7.90 13.77 5.57
N PHE A 92 -6.89 12.90 5.49
CA PHE A 92 -5.79 12.87 6.44
C PHE A 92 -4.98 14.18 6.45
N LEU A 93 -4.62 14.70 5.28
CA LEU A 93 -3.84 15.93 5.17
C LEU A 93 -4.64 17.16 5.63
N SER A 94 -5.94 17.21 5.34
CA SER A 94 -6.82 18.31 5.75
C SER A 94 -7.11 18.32 7.24
N GLY A 95 -7.11 17.14 7.89
CA GLY A 95 -7.30 17.00 9.34
C GLY A 95 -6.02 17.17 10.16
N SER A 96 -4.84 17.20 9.54
CA SER A 96 -3.54 17.34 10.23
C SER A 96 -3.15 18.81 10.51
N GLY A 97 -4.08 19.75 10.32
CA GLY A 97 -3.89 21.19 10.50
C GLY A 97 -4.41 21.77 11.82
N ALA A 98 -4.51 20.97 12.88
CA ALA A 98 -4.90 21.40 14.23
C ALA A 98 -3.83 21.06 15.27
#